data_AF-A0A4Q7ZTF8-F1
#
_entry.id   AF-A0A4Q7ZTF8-F1
#
_cell.length_a   1.000
_cell.length_b   1.000
_cell.length_c   1.000
_cell.angle_alpha   90.00
_cell.angle_beta   90.00
_cell.angle_gamma   90.00
#
_symmetry.space_group_name_H-M   'P 1'
#
loop_
_entity.id
_entity.type
_entity.pdbx_description
1 polymer ?
#
loop_
_entity_poly.entity_id
_entity_poly.type
_entity_poly.pdbx_seq_one_letter_code
_entity_poly.pdbx_strand_id
1 'polypeptide(L)' 'MSLTDQAAALFASGLQPSEHPGHAGVAAAIRASLLTNGGAPGCAAVVAVEYGEHPEIAAARMRWALRTVTAERVALAA' A
#
# COMPACT_ATOMS: atom_id res chain seq x y z
N MET A 1 2.75 11.45 7.25
CA MET A 1 2.05 10.30 6.62
C MET A 1 2.02 9.14 7.60
N SER A 2 0.82 8.65 7.92
CA SER A 2 0.60 7.55 8.85
C SER A 2 0.99 6.19 8.24
N LEU A 3 1.03 5.12 9.05
CA LEU A 3 1.24 3.76 8.55
C LEU A 3 0.12 3.31 7.61
N THR A 4 -1.14 3.64 7.96
CA THR A 4 -2.32 3.31 7.16
C THR A 4 -2.34 4.07 5.85
N ASP A 5 -1.84 5.30 5.79
CA ASP A 5 -1.72 6.06 4.54
C ASP A 5 -0.74 5.36 3.56
N GLN A 6 0.41 4.90 4.06
CA GLN A 6 1.37 4.19 3.19
C GLN A 6 0.84 2.82 2.79
N ALA A 7 0.12 2.13 3.68
CA ALA A 7 -0.52 0.87 3.37
C ALA A 7 -1.62 1.04 2.31
N ALA A 8 -2.44 2.11 2.38
CA ALA A 8 -3.43 2.43 1.35
C ALA A 8 -2.77 2.78 0.01
N ALA A 9 -1.66 3.52 0.02
CA ALA A 9 -0.90 3.80 -1.19
C ALA A 9 -0.30 2.53 -1.82
N LEU A 10 0.29 1.65 -1.00
CA LEU A 10 0.82 0.36 -1.46
C LEU A 10 -0.30 -0.56 -1.96
N PHE A 11 -1.44 -0.57 -1.28
CA PHE A 11 -2.62 -1.31 -1.70
C PHE A 11 -3.07 -0.89 -3.10
N ALA A 12 -3.17 0.42 -3.34
CA ALA A 12 -3.57 1.02 -4.62
C ALA A 12 -2.51 0.91 -5.73
N SER A 13 -1.35 0.31 -5.43
CA SER A 13 -0.31 0.04 -6.42
C SER A 13 -0.54 -1.30 -7.13
N GLY A 14 0.07 -1.46 -8.31
CA GLY A 14 0.13 -2.75 -9.00
C GLY A 14 1.11 -3.77 -8.40
N LEU A 15 1.92 -3.39 -7.39
CA LEU A 15 3.01 -4.21 -6.85
C LEU A 15 2.47 -5.46 -6.14
N GLN A 16 2.92 -6.64 -6.49
CA GLN A 16 2.43 -7.92 -5.97
C GLN A 16 3.37 -8.54 -4.94
N PRO A 17 2.85 -9.31 -3.96
CA PRO A 17 3.68 -10.07 -3.02
C PRO A 17 4.63 -11.05 -3.72
N SER A 18 4.19 -11.65 -4.83
CA SER A 18 4.93 -12.63 -5.64
C SER A 18 6.15 -12.06 -6.33
N GLU A 19 6.21 -10.74 -6.52
CA GLU A 19 7.37 -10.05 -7.10
C GLU A 19 8.54 -9.94 -6.11
N HIS A 20 8.36 -10.39 -4.87
CA HIS A 20 9.35 -10.31 -3.79
C HIS A 20 9.99 -8.92 -3.70
N PRO A 21 9.18 -7.85 -3.56
CA PRO A 21 9.70 -6.50 -3.66
C PRO A 21 10.67 -6.20 -2.52
N GLY A 22 11.85 -5.70 -2.87
CA GLY A 22 12.77 -5.10 -1.91
C GLY A 22 12.35 -3.69 -1.49
N HIS A 23 13.03 -3.14 -0.50
CA HIS A 23 12.74 -1.84 0.12
C HIS A 23 12.55 -0.70 -0.89
N ALA A 24 13.46 -0.58 -1.85
CA ALA A 24 13.38 0.45 -2.89
C ALA A 24 12.13 0.29 -3.78
N GLY A 25 11.73 -0.94 -4.09
CA GLY A 25 10.54 -1.22 -4.89
C GLY A 25 9.25 -0.85 -4.15
N VAL A 26 9.18 -1.16 -2.85
CA VAL A 26 8.04 -0.78 -2.00
C VAL A 26 7.93 0.74 -1.90
N ALA A 27 9.03 1.43 -1.62
CA ALA A 27 9.05 2.89 -1.53
C ALA A 27 8.67 3.57 -2.86
N ALA A 28 9.16 3.05 -3.98
CA ALA A 28 8.81 3.55 -5.31
C ALA A 28 7.32 3.36 -5.62
N ALA A 29 6.75 2.19 -5.31
CA ALA A 29 5.34 1.91 -5.51
C ALA A 29 4.45 2.83 -4.67
N ILE A 30 4.78 3.04 -3.39
CA ILE A 30 4.05 3.98 -2.51
C ILE A 30 4.08 5.39 -3.09
N ARG A 31 5.26 5.87 -3.50
CA ARG A 31 5.41 7.21 -4.08
C ARG A 31 4.60 7.35 -5.38
N ALA A 32 4.67 6.36 -6.27
CA ALA A 32 3.94 6.36 -7.52
C ALA A 32 2.44 6.41 -7.28
N SER A 33 1.90 5.57 -6.40
CA SER A 33 0.47 5.58 -6.05
C SER A 33 0.00 6.91 -5.46
N LEU A 34 0.79 7.52 -4.58
CA LEU A 34 0.46 8.83 -4.01
C LEU A 34 0.39 9.92 -5.09
N LEU A 35 1.32 9.91 -6.06
CA LEU A 35 1.32 10.86 -7.15
C LEU A 35 0.13 10.65 -8.10
N THR A 36 -0.12 9.41 -8.49
CA THR A 36 -1.19 9.05 -9.44
C THR A 36 -2.58 9.32 -8.88
N ASN A 37 -2.80 9.08 -7.58
CA ASN A 37 -4.12 9.15 -6.96
C ASN A 37 -4.37 10.45 -6.19
N GLY A 38 -3.54 11.50 -6.33
CA GLY A 38 -3.77 12.77 -5.62
C GLY A 38 -3.56 12.69 -4.09
N GLY A 39 -2.61 11.86 -3.66
CA GLY A 39 -2.19 11.70 -2.27
C GLY A 39 -2.92 10.58 -1.52
N ALA A 40 -2.77 10.58 -0.19
CA ALA A 40 -3.34 9.56 0.68
C ALA A 40 -4.88 9.47 0.61
N PRO A 41 -5.64 10.58 0.56
CA PRO A 41 -7.10 10.51 0.45
C PRO A 41 -7.57 9.80 -0.82
N GLY A 42 -6.94 10.07 -1.98
CA GLY A 42 -7.34 9.39 -3.21
C GLY A 42 -6.87 7.94 -3.28
N CYS A 43 -5.74 7.59 -2.65
CA CYS A 43 -5.38 6.17 -2.46
C CYS A 43 -6.44 5.44 -1.62
N ALA A 44 -6.96 6.06 -0.56
CA ALA A 44 -8.04 5.50 0.24
C ALA A 44 -9.36 5.39 -0.56
N ALA A 45 -9.62 6.34 -1.45
CA ALA A 45 -10.78 6.28 -2.34
C ALA A 45 -10.70 5.09 -3.31
N VAL A 46 -9.53 4.78 -3.86
CA VAL A 46 -9.32 3.58 -4.70
C VAL A 46 -9.68 2.31 -3.93
N VAL A 47 -9.21 2.17 -2.68
CA VAL A 47 -9.54 1.03 -1.81
C VAL A 47 -11.07 0.89 -1.64
N ALA A 48 -11.75 2.01 -1.36
CA ALA A 48 -13.18 2.00 -1.08
C ALA A 48 -14.03 1.73 -2.33
N VAL A 49 -13.69 2.34 -3.47
CA VAL A 49 -14.46 2.21 -4.72
C VAL A 49 -14.29 0.83 -5.33
N GLU A 50 -13.07 0.31 -5.43
CA GLU A 50 -12.82 -0.94 -6.13
C GLU A 50 -13.11 -2.18 -5.28
N TYR A 51 -12.90 -2.08 -3.96
CA TYR A 51 -12.96 -3.24 -3.06
C TYR A 51 -14.01 -3.11 -1.96
N GLY A 52 -14.82 -2.05 -1.95
CA GLY A 52 -15.93 -1.89 -1.01
C GLY A 52 -16.97 -3.00 -1.10
N GLU A 53 -17.22 -3.49 -2.30
CA GLU A 53 -18.17 -4.59 -2.57
C GLU A 53 -17.57 -5.98 -2.32
N HIS A 54 -16.24 -6.08 -2.16
CA HIS A 54 -15.50 -7.34 -1.98
C HIS A 54 -14.51 -7.24 -0.79
N PRO A 55 -15.03 -7.14 0.45
CA PRO A 55 -14.21 -6.87 1.63
C PRO A 55 -13.19 -7.96 1.94
N GLU A 56 -13.44 -9.22 1.58
CA GLU A 56 -12.53 -10.34 1.78
C GLU A 56 -11.26 -10.22 0.93
N ILE A 57 -11.41 -9.76 -0.33
CA ILE A 57 -10.29 -9.50 -1.24
C ILE A 57 -9.50 -8.29 -0.74
N ALA A 58 -10.22 -7.22 -0.36
CA ALA A 58 -9.63 -6.02 0.23
C ALA A 58 -8.80 -6.36 1.48
N ALA A 59 -9.35 -7.17 2.39
CA ALA A 59 -8.72 -7.46 3.65
C ALA A 59 -7.41 -8.25 3.48
N ALA A 60 -7.37 -9.20 2.53
CA ALA A 60 -6.15 -9.94 2.23
C ALA A 60 -5.03 -9.02 1.72
N ARG A 61 -5.35 -8.13 0.77
CA ARG A 61 -4.42 -7.16 0.20
C ARG A 61 -3.96 -6.12 1.22
N MET A 62 -4.87 -5.60 2.05
CA MET A 62 -4.53 -4.63 3.10
C MET A 62 -3.65 -5.24 4.19
N ARG A 63 -3.92 -6.49 4.60
CA ARG A 63 -3.05 -7.21 5.55
C ARG A 63 -1.62 -7.36 5.01
N TRP A 64 -1.48 -7.66 3.72
CA TRP A 64 -0.15 -7.69 3.10
C TRP A 64 0.51 -6.30 3.12
N ALA A 65 -0.20 -5.26 2.67
CA ALA A 65 0.34 -3.91 2.61
C ALA A 65 0.81 -3.40 3.99
N LEU A 66 0.00 -3.63 5.04
CA LEU A 66 0.35 -3.28 6.42
C LEU A 66 1.61 -3.99 6.90
N ARG A 67 1.74 -5.30 6.65
CA ARG A 67 2.94 -6.07 7.04
C ARG A 67 4.18 -5.55 6.32
N THR A 68 4.08 -5.33 5.01
CA THR A 68 5.20 -4.83 4.20
C THR A 68 5.66 -3.45 4.69
N VAL A 69 4.74 -2.49 4.82
CA VAL A 69 5.07 -1.14 5.31
C VAL A 69 5.64 -1.17 6.74
N THR A 70 5.13 -2.03 7.60
CA THR A 70 5.67 -2.19 8.96
C THR A 70 7.12 -2.69 8.90
N ALA A 71 7.41 -3.71 8.09
CA ALA A 71 8.75 -4.23 7.92
C ALA A 71 9.72 -3.17 7.35
N GLU A 72 9.29 -2.39 6.35
CA GLU A 72 10.07 -1.26 5.81
C GLU A 72 10.45 -0.26 6.91
N ARG A 73 9.48 0.15 7.73
CA ARG A 73 9.72 1.14 8.78
C ARG A 73 10.65 0.63 9.88
N VAL A 74 10.57 -0.65 10.21
CA VAL A 74 11.49 -1.28 11.16
C VAL A 74 12.90 -1.34 10.56
N ALA A 75 13.04 -1.74 9.30
CA ALA A 75 14.33 -1.81 8.60
C ALA A 75 15.00 -0.44 8.49
N LEU A 76 14.24 0.64 8.29
CA LEU A 76 14.76 2.01 8.25
C LEU A 76 15.13 2.57 9.64
N ALA A 77 14.64 1.97 10.72
CA ALA A 77 14.89 2.41 12.09
C ALA A 77 16.04 1.65 12.78
N ALA A 78 16.52 0.56 12.18
CA ALA A 78 17.64 -0.27 12.64
C ALA A 78 18.96 0.19 11.99
#